data_AF-A0A9D4W5K9-F1
#
_entry.id   AF-A0A9D4W5K9-F1
#
_cell.length_a   1.000
_cell.length_b   1.000
_cell.length_c   1.000
_cell.angle_alpha   90.00
_cell.angle_beta   90.00
_cell.angle_gamma   90.00
#
_symmetry.space_group_name_H-M   'P 1'
#
loop_
_entity.id
_entity.type
_entity.pdbx_description
1 polymer ?
#
loop_
_entity_poly.entity_id
_entity_poly.type
_entity_poly.pdbx_seq_one_letter_code
_entity_poly.pdbx_strand_id
1 'polypeptide(L)'
;MLAVVRLHLPSDIPIVGIELSPYVLIRRLDSTVTADDIPETSPVDGHFLRYKWYRVQSDKNVAVCSIHPSEPATLQCLACLKPQIPVAKSYHCSPKCFRDAWPHHRALHERAANVVSGNEDKFGRFNNSVSSANLTIGYTPPMYPAGIKHGDETWFEVGRTKNYTPTADDIGHALKFECSIANEVTKLRVGQPNTLLTNRVITAPSPTPRQLIHVDGMGHLDLDRRGSFTVMSYKVLSETCASNDLYNYCPPWALSWPYRRQNLLREIVGYRADIICLQEVQNDHYDDFFSPELDKHGYYGIFKRKTTEVPGGKTIDGCATFYRRDKFAHVKKYEVEFNKAAQSLTEAVIPTTQKKIALNRLVKDNVALIMVLEMKVNNQIADTLAKKQLVCVANTHVHVQQDLKDVKLWQVHTLLKGLEKIAASADIPMLVCGDFNSVPGSAPHALLALGKVDPSHHDLTVDPLNILHPHNKLVHQLPLVSAYTAFARTVGVAFEQHKRRLDSRTNEPLFTSVTRDFVGTLDYIFYSADLLTVASLLELLDEESLRKDTALPSPGWSSDHIALLAEFRCQNKSWH
;
A
#
# COMPACT_ATOMS: atom_id res chain seq x y z
N MET A 1 44.56 13.49 11.08
CA MET A 1 43.96 12.65 12.14
C MET A 1 42.58 12.27 11.68
N LEU A 2 42.13 11.02 11.94
CA LEU A 2 40.76 10.61 11.63
C LEU A 2 39.79 11.61 12.30
N ALA A 3 38.81 12.09 11.54
CA ALA A 3 37.84 13.06 12.05
C ALA A 3 36.46 12.80 11.45
N VAL A 4 35.41 12.94 12.26
CA VAL A 4 34.04 12.99 11.75
C VAL A 4 33.80 14.41 11.22
N VAL A 5 33.52 14.51 9.93
CA VAL A 5 33.33 15.79 9.21
C VAL A 5 31.87 16.20 9.22
N ARG A 6 30.97 15.24 9.04
CA ARG A 6 29.53 15.49 8.97
C ARG A 6 28.79 14.31 9.56
N LEU A 7 27.73 14.63 10.28
CA LEU A 7 26.82 13.66 10.85
C LEU A 7 25.40 14.18 10.65
N HIS A 8 24.54 13.40 10.02
CA HIS A 8 23.14 13.76 9.84
C HIS A 8 22.25 12.51 9.77
N LEU A 9 20.97 12.67 10.10
CA LEU A 9 19.96 11.67 9.81
C LEU A 9 19.24 12.01 8.49
N PRO A 10 18.68 11.02 7.79
CA PRO A 10 17.77 11.26 6.67
C PRO A 10 16.45 11.91 7.14
N SER A 11 16.06 11.68 8.40
CA SER A 11 14.91 12.30 9.03
C SER A 11 15.15 12.54 10.51
N ASP A 12 14.74 13.71 10.98
CA ASP A 12 14.79 14.08 12.39
C ASP A 12 13.57 13.59 13.19
N ILE A 13 12.58 12.95 12.55
CA ILE A 13 11.36 12.43 13.20
C ILE A 13 11.44 10.90 13.28
N PRO A 14 11.83 10.34 14.43
CA PRO A 14 11.93 8.89 14.57
C PRO A 14 10.54 8.25 14.72
N ILE A 15 10.31 7.16 13.99
CA ILE A 15 9.07 6.38 14.05
C ILE A 15 9.37 5.06 14.77
N VAL A 16 8.52 4.70 15.73
CA VAL A 16 8.62 3.39 16.40
C VAL A 16 8.62 2.24 15.39
N GLY A 17 9.56 1.32 15.52
CA GLY A 17 9.73 0.16 14.64
C GLY A 17 10.39 0.45 13.28
N ILE A 18 10.78 1.70 12.99
CA ILE A 18 11.50 2.06 11.76
C ILE A 18 12.96 2.35 12.08
N GLU A 19 13.87 1.62 11.43
CA GLU A 19 15.31 1.78 11.65
C GLU A 19 15.79 3.18 11.26
N LEU A 20 16.53 3.80 12.18
CA LEU A 20 17.29 5.03 11.96
C LEU A 20 18.71 4.67 11.54
N SER A 21 19.15 5.21 10.40
CA SER A 21 20.47 4.95 9.83
C SER A 21 21.24 6.26 9.65
N PRO A 22 22.04 6.69 10.65
CA PRO A 22 22.85 7.90 10.57
C PRO A 22 23.87 7.86 9.43
N TYR A 23 23.94 8.95 8.67
CA TYR A 23 25.02 9.16 7.72
C TYR A 23 26.20 9.82 8.44
N VAL A 24 27.35 9.15 8.40
CA VAL A 24 28.59 9.57 9.07
C VAL A 24 29.65 9.74 7.99
N LEU A 25 30.08 10.98 7.77
CA LEU A 25 31.13 11.30 6.83
C LEU A 25 32.43 11.51 7.60
N ILE A 26 33.47 10.78 7.24
CA ILE A 26 34.77 10.82 7.91
C ILE A 26 35.87 11.30 6.97
N ARG A 27 36.86 11.99 7.54
CA ARG A 27 38.11 12.38 6.86
C ARG A 27 39.25 11.56 7.44
N ARG A 28 39.96 10.85 6.56
CA ARG A 28 41.14 10.05 6.90
C ARG A 28 42.41 10.91 6.96
N LEU A 29 43.52 10.31 7.39
CA LEU A 29 44.82 10.99 7.50
C LEU A 29 45.35 11.50 6.14
N ASP A 30 45.08 10.77 5.06
CA ASP A 30 45.40 11.13 3.68
C ASP A 30 44.47 12.22 3.09
N SER A 31 43.61 12.83 3.93
CA SER A 31 42.59 13.82 3.54
C SER A 31 41.46 13.27 2.67
N THR A 32 41.41 11.97 2.40
CA THR A 32 40.25 11.36 1.72
C THR A 32 39.02 11.44 2.60
N VAL A 33 37.86 11.64 1.96
CA VAL A 33 36.57 11.74 2.64
C VAL A 33 35.70 10.56 2.18
N THR A 34 35.21 9.78 3.13
CA THR A 34 34.37 8.59 2.86
C THR A 34 33.23 8.50 3.85
N ALA A 35 32.17 7.77 3.47
CA ALA A 35 31.04 7.40 4.32
C ALA A 35 31.13 5.95 4.83
N ASP A 36 32.19 5.23 4.45
CA ASP A 36 32.44 3.86 4.87
C ASP A 36 32.57 3.78 6.40
N ASP A 37 31.95 2.77 6.98
CA ASP A 37 32.09 2.50 8.40
C ASP A 37 33.51 1.99 8.70
N ILE A 38 34.03 2.31 9.88
CA ILE A 38 35.31 1.80 10.39
C ILE A 38 34.99 1.04 11.68
N PRO A 39 34.59 -0.24 11.58
CA PRO A 39 34.22 -1.03 12.76
C PRO A 39 35.46 -1.40 13.58
N GLU A 40 35.24 -1.75 14.84
CA GLU A 40 36.31 -2.21 15.74
C GLU A 40 37.05 -3.45 15.22
N THR A 41 36.39 -4.27 14.40
CA THR A 41 36.97 -5.47 13.77
C THR A 41 37.90 -5.16 12.60
N SER A 42 37.88 -3.94 12.07
CA SER A 42 38.71 -3.50 10.95
C SER A 42 39.11 -2.02 11.13
N PRO A 43 39.94 -1.71 12.14
CA PRO A 43 40.37 -0.35 12.42
C PRO A 43 41.24 0.19 11.28
N VAL A 44 41.18 1.51 11.09
CA VAL A 44 41.99 2.24 10.10
C VAL A 44 42.87 3.22 10.85
N ASP A 45 44.17 3.20 10.55
CA ASP A 45 45.18 4.02 11.19
C ASP A 45 45.18 3.90 12.73
N GLY A 46 44.90 2.70 13.26
CA GLY A 46 44.82 2.45 14.70
C GLY A 46 43.58 3.05 15.38
N HIS A 47 42.55 3.40 14.61
CA HIS A 47 41.31 3.99 15.10
C HIS A 47 40.07 3.29 14.53
N PHE A 48 38.98 3.35 15.27
CA PHE A 48 37.66 2.87 14.83
C PHE A 48 36.54 3.79 15.31
N LEU A 49 35.37 3.66 14.71
CA LEU A 49 34.16 4.40 15.09
C LEU A 49 33.37 3.62 16.15
N ARG A 50 32.93 4.33 17.18
CA ARG A 50 32.08 3.81 18.24
C ARG A 50 30.80 4.61 18.31
N TYR A 51 29.69 3.88 18.35
CA TYR A 51 28.34 4.42 18.30
C TYR A 51 27.62 4.21 19.63
N LYS A 52 26.81 5.20 20.00
CA LYS A 52 25.85 5.07 21.10
C LYS A 52 24.56 5.79 20.77
N TRP A 53 23.47 5.21 21.23
CA TRP A 53 22.15 5.81 21.21
C TRP A 53 21.66 6.01 22.64
N TYR A 54 21.08 7.17 22.91
CA TYR A 54 20.49 7.48 24.20
C TYR A 54 19.03 7.92 24.02
N ARG A 55 18.16 7.44 24.91
CA ARG A 55 16.83 8.01 25.12
C ARG A 55 16.95 9.17 26.11
N VAL A 56 16.49 10.34 25.70
CA VAL A 56 16.48 11.55 26.53
C VAL A 56 15.14 11.64 27.25
N GLN A 57 15.19 11.57 28.59
CA GLN A 57 14.06 11.84 29.46
C GLN A 57 14.21 13.25 30.03
N SER A 58 13.30 14.16 29.69
CA SER A 58 13.20 15.45 30.36
C SER A 58 12.17 15.37 31.48
N ASP A 59 12.39 16.10 32.56
CA ASP A 59 11.44 16.18 33.69
C ASP A 59 10.14 16.93 33.30
N LYS A 60 10.07 17.49 32.09
CA LYS A 60 8.89 18.15 31.51
C LYS A 60 8.11 17.17 30.64
N ASN A 61 7.31 16.31 31.29
CA ASN A 61 6.37 15.39 30.63
C ASN A 61 5.27 16.16 29.87
N VAL A 62 5.56 16.56 28.63
CA VAL A 62 4.54 17.11 27.72
C VAL A 62 3.87 15.94 27.05
N ALA A 63 2.64 15.61 27.46
CA ALA A 63 1.80 14.65 26.75
C ALA A 63 1.60 15.12 25.30
N VAL A 64 1.59 14.19 24.35
CA VAL A 64 1.44 14.48 22.91
C VAL A 64 0.14 13.89 22.38
N CYS A 65 -0.40 14.50 21.34
CA CYS A 65 -1.65 14.07 20.74
C CYS A 65 -1.52 12.70 20.05
N SER A 66 -2.47 11.80 20.28
CA SER A 66 -2.49 10.45 19.71
C SER A 66 -2.74 10.43 18.20
N ILE A 67 -3.31 11.51 17.66
CA ILE A 67 -3.64 11.68 16.24
C ILE A 67 -2.60 12.54 15.53
N HIS A 68 -2.03 13.52 16.23
CA HIS A 68 -1.03 14.45 15.73
C HIS A 68 0.21 14.41 16.64
N PRO A 69 1.07 13.39 16.53
CA PRO A 69 2.14 13.15 17.50
C PRO A 69 3.21 14.25 17.59
N SER A 70 3.26 15.17 16.62
CA SER A 70 4.08 16.38 16.65
C SER A 70 3.51 17.49 17.55
N GLU A 71 2.22 17.41 17.91
CA GLU A 71 1.52 18.45 18.65
C GLU A 71 1.40 18.10 20.13
N PRO A 72 1.58 19.08 21.04
CA PRO A 72 1.30 18.88 22.45
C PRO A 72 -0.19 18.58 22.66
N ALA A 73 -0.47 17.62 23.54
CA ALA A 73 -1.82 17.33 23.95
C ALA A 73 -2.35 18.47 24.82
N THR A 74 -3.53 18.96 24.47
CA THR A 74 -4.28 19.95 25.27
C THR A 74 -5.53 19.34 25.90
N LEU A 75 -5.88 18.12 25.50
CA LEU A 75 -7.08 17.41 25.92
C LEU A 75 -6.75 15.94 26.19
N GLN A 76 -7.41 15.37 27.21
CA GLN A 76 -7.32 13.95 27.53
C GLN A 76 -8.72 13.35 27.72
N CYS A 77 -9.01 12.24 27.03
CA CYS A 77 -10.23 11.48 27.22
C CYS A 77 -10.17 10.65 28.51
N LEU A 78 -10.92 11.07 29.52
CA LEU A 78 -11.01 10.33 30.78
C LEU A 78 -11.71 8.97 30.64
N ALA A 79 -12.58 8.82 29.63
CA ALA A 79 -13.22 7.54 29.32
C ALA A 79 -12.24 6.51 28.76
N CYS A 80 -11.08 6.93 28.21
CA CYS A 80 -9.98 6.04 27.80
C CYS A 80 -9.04 5.64 28.94
N LEU A 81 -9.04 6.36 30.06
CA LEU A 81 -8.20 6.05 31.23
C LEU A 81 -8.76 4.91 32.10
N LYS A 82 -10.09 4.75 32.10
CA LYS A 82 -10.79 3.68 32.81
C LYS A 82 -10.67 2.28 32.15
N PRO A 83 -10.67 2.15 30.82
CA PRO A 83 -10.36 0.90 30.13
C PRO A 83 -8.86 0.64 30.04
N GLN A 84 -8.46 -0.61 29.76
CA GLN A 84 -7.06 -1.00 29.45
C GLN A 84 -6.56 -0.47 28.08
N ILE A 85 -6.93 0.77 27.73
CA ILE A 85 -6.42 1.46 26.55
C ILE A 85 -5.10 2.13 26.95
N PRO A 86 -4.03 2.03 26.14
CA PRO A 86 -2.79 2.74 26.43
C PRO A 86 -3.03 4.23 26.65
N VAL A 87 -2.51 4.80 27.74
CA VAL A 87 -2.71 6.22 28.12
C VAL A 87 -2.36 7.18 26.97
N ALA A 88 -1.35 6.85 26.17
CA ALA A 88 -0.97 7.61 24.98
C ALA A 88 -2.12 7.81 23.97
N LYS A 89 -3.07 6.87 23.87
CA LYS A 89 -4.25 6.96 22.99
C LYS A 89 -5.38 7.83 23.54
N SER A 90 -5.26 8.31 24.78
CA SER A 90 -6.26 9.19 25.41
C SER A 90 -6.04 10.67 25.10
N TYR A 91 -4.88 11.06 24.55
CA TYR A 91 -4.49 12.46 24.40
C TYR A 91 -4.81 13.04 23.03
N HIS A 92 -5.26 14.30 22.98
CA HIS A 92 -5.61 15.02 21.75
C HIS A 92 -5.10 16.48 21.80
N CYS A 93 -4.65 17.04 20.67
CA CYS A 93 -4.12 18.40 20.61
C CYS A 93 -5.21 19.48 20.53
N SER A 94 -6.46 19.11 20.24
CA SER A 94 -7.59 20.05 20.21
C SER A 94 -8.95 19.33 20.30
N PRO A 95 -10.04 20.04 20.66
CA PRO A 95 -11.40 19.51 20.58
C PRO A 95 -11.81 19.07 19.17
N LYS A 96 -11.32 19.76 18.13
CA LYS A 96 -11.56 19.37 16.73
C LYS A 96 -10.92 18.01 16.43
N CYS A 97 -9.64 17.85 16.77
CA CYS A 97 -8.93 16.56 16.64
C CYS A 97 -9.67 15.42 17.35
N PHE A 98 -10.19 15.65 18.56
CA PHE A 98 -10.97 14.64 19.28
C PHE A 98 -12.28 14.28 18.57
N ARG A 99 -13.04 15.26 18.07
CA ARG A 99 -14.28 15.02 17.33
C ARG A 99 -14.04 14.28 16.02
N ASP A 100 -13.04 14.70 15.26
CA ASP A 100 -12.71 14.10 13.96
C ASP A 100 -12.27 12.64 14.14
N ALA A 101 -11.60 12.31 15.24
CA ALA A 101 -11.18 10.95 15.59
C ALA A 101 -12.24 10.14 16.36
N TRP A 102 -13.39 10.72 16.71
CA TRP A 102 -14.38 10.09 17.60
C TRP A 102 -14.92 8.74 17.12
N PRO A 103 -15.20 8.50 15.82
CA PRO A 103 -15.70 7.19 15.37
C PRO A 103 -14.75 6.03 15.74
N HIS A 104 -13.44 6.26 15.64
CA HIS A 104 -12.40 5.26 15.95
C HIS A 104 -12.08 5.23 17.44
N HIS A 105 -12.10 6.39 18.08
CA HIS A 105 -11.91 6.51 19.52
C HIS A 105 -13.04 5.78 20.29
N ARG A 106 -14.28 5.86 19.78
CA ARG A 106 -15.42 5.09 20.29
C ARG A 106 -15.20 3.58 20.13
N ALA A 107 -14.66 3.12 18.99
CA ALA A 107 -14.37 1.70 18.81
C ALA A 107 -13.33 1.18 19.82
N LEU A 108 -12.40 2.02 20.29
CA LEU A 108 -11.50 1.64 21.39
C LEU A 108 -12.26 1.47 22.71
N HIS A 109 -13.24 2.35 23.00
CA HIS A 109 -14.10 2.21 24.16
C HIS A 109 -14.93 0.91 24.08
N GLU A 110 -15.54 0.63 22.93
CA GLU A 110 -16.35 -0.58 22.71
C GLU A 110 -15.51 -1.86 22.85
N ARG A 111 -14.32 -1.89 22.24
CA ARG A 111 -13.40 -3.03 22.37
C ARG A 111 -12.98 -3.26 23.80
N ALA A 112 -12.67 -2.20 24.55
CA ALA A 112 -12.28 -2.34 25.94
C ALA A 112 -13.45 -2.74 26.86
N ALA A 113 -14.68 -2.30 26.55
CA ALA A 113 -15.88 -2.74 27.25
C ALA A 113 -16.16 -4.24 27.02
N ASN A 114 -15.90 -4.74 25.79
CA ASN A 114 -16.06 -6.16 25.44
C ASN A 114 -15.04 -7.07 26.14
N VAL A 115 -13.81 -6.59 26.38
CA VAL A 115 -12.79 -7.32 27.15
C VAL A 115 -13.20 -7.48 28.63
N VAL A 116 -13.92 -6.51 29.19
CA VAL A 116 -14.42 -6.56 30.59
C VAL A 116 -15.66 -7.46 30.73
N SER A 117 -16.34 -7.81 29.63
CA SER A 117 -17.60 -8.57 29.62
C SER A 117 -17.46 -10.05 29.20
N GLY A 118 -16.24 -10.58 29.07
CA GLY A 118 -15.99 -12.02 29.16
C GLY A 118 -16.36 -12.88 27.93
N ASN A 119 -16.04 -12.44 26.72
CA ASN A 119 -15.97 -13.33 25.55
C ASN A 119 -14.55 -13.33 24.95
N GLU A 120 -13.79 -14.40 25.22
CA GLU A 120 -12.50 -14.65 24.58
C GLU A 120 -12.70 -15.21 23.16
N ASP A 121 -12.68 -14.33 22.16
CA ASP A 121 -12.37 -14.74 20.78
C ASP A 121 -10.85 -14.65 20.55
N LYS A 122 -10.24 -15.82 20.39
CA LYS A 122 -8.82 -16.01 20.11
C LYS A 122 -8.46 -15.45 18.73
N PHE A 123 -7.72 -14.33 18.66
CA PHE A 123 -6.68 -14.10 17.63
C PHE A 123 -5.79 -12.89 17.99
N GLY A 124 -4.46 -13.04 17.80
CA GLY A 124 -3.50 -11.92 17.75
C GLY A 124 -2.51 -11.80 18.90
N ARG A 125 -1.93 -12.90 19.41
CA ARG A 125 -0.68 -12.83 20.19
C ARG A 125 0.44 -12.34 19.27
N PHE A 126 0.76 -11.05 19.35
CA PHE A 126 2.15 -10.63 19.20
C PHE A 126 2.94 -11.30 20.33
N ASN A 127 4.06 -11.93 20.00
CA ASN A 127 4.93 -12.62 20.95
C ASN A 127 5.37 -11.67 22.08
N ASN A 128 4.64 -11.70 23.19
CA ASN A 128 5.14 -11.41 24.51
C ASN A 128 5.10 -12.74 25.28
N SER A 129 6.23 -13.43 25.32
CA SER A 129 6.43 -14.52 26.25
C SER A 129 6.69 -13.93 27.64
N VAL A 130 5.66 -13.81 28.47
CA VAL A 130 5.84 -13.83 29.92
C VAL A 130 4.71 -14.65 30.52
N SER A 131 5.08 -15.80 31.08
CA SER A 131 4.21 -16.71 31.81
C SER A 131 3.58 -16.00 33.00
N SER A 132 2.26 -16.09 33.10
CA SER A 132 1.47 -15.61 34.23
C SER A 132 1.66 -16.52 35.44
N ALA A 133 2.35 -16.02 36.46
CA ALA A 133 2.19 -16.48 37.83
C ALA A 133 1.69 -15.29 38.67
N ASN A 134 0.50 -15.45 39.26
CA ASN A 134 -0.05 -14.53 40.25
C ASN A 134 0.94 -14.34 41.40
N LEU A 135 1.26 -13.10 41.76
CA LEU A 135 1.60 -12.67 43.12
C LEU A 135 1.65 -11.13 43.18
N THR A 136 0.89 -10.56 44.10
CA THR A 136 0.98 -9.18 44.59
C THR A 136 2.41 -8.83 45.01
N ILE A 137 3.15 -8.04 44.22
CA ILE A 137 4.44 -7.44 44.61
C ILE A 137 4.54 -6.04 43.96
N GLY A 138 5.04 -5.07 44.72
CA GLY A 138 5.08 -3.65 44.39
C GLY A 138 5.78 -3.30 43.07
N TYR A 139 5.39 -2.15 42.52
CA TYR A 139 6.04 -1.52 41.37
C TYR A 139 7.54 -1.30 41.64
N THR A 140 8.38 -2.22 41.20
CA THR A 140 9.78 -1.92 40.91
C THR A 140 9.85 -1.42 39.46
N PRO A 141 10.28 -0.17 39.21
CA PRO A 141 10.48 0.31 37.85
C PRO A 141 11.51 -0.58 37.12
N PRO A 142 11.46 -0.66 35.78
CA PRO A 142 12.44 -1.44 35.03
C PRO A 142 13.84 -0.97 35.42
N MET A 143 14.73 -1.91 35.76
CA MET A 143 16.14 -1.61 36.01
C MET A 143 16.79 -1.23 34.68
N TYR A 144 16.70 0.04 34.31
CA TYR A 144 17.49 0.61 33.24
C TYR A 144 18.95 0.75 33.70
N PRO A 145 19.92 0.73 32.76
CA PRO A 145 21.27 1.19 33.06
C PRO A 145 21.20 2.55 33.76
N ALA A 146 22.11 2.80 34.71
CA ALA A 146 22.13 4.07 35.45
C ALA A 146 22.10 5.26 34.46
N GLY A 147 21.02 6.04 34.51
CA GLY A 147 20.83 7.19 33.64
C GLY A 147 21.90 8.24 33.91
N ILE A 148 22.49 8.80 32.85
CA ILE A 148 23.48 9.86 32.96
C ILE A 148 22.73 11.18 33.08
N LYS A 149 22.87 11.88 34.20
CA LYS A 149 22.29 13.23 34.36
C LYS A 149 23.12 14.26 33.63
N HIS A 150 22.47 15.07 32.81
CA HIS A 150 23.05 16.22 32.12
C HIS A 150 22.08 17.41 32.27
N GLY A 151 22.29 18.25 33.27
CA GLY A 151 21.35 19.32 33.61
C GLY A 151 19.99 18.77 34.07
N ASP A 152 18.90 19.26 33.46
CA ASP A 152 17.51 18.86 33.74
C ASP A 152 17.07 17.61 32.95
N GLU A 153 18.00 16.94 32.28
CA GLU A 153 17.73 15.75 31.47
C GLU A 153 18.48 14.53 32.00
N THR A 154 17.81 13.38 31.92
CA THR A 154 18.40 12.06 32.19
C THR A 154 18.50 11.28 30.90
N TRP A 155 19.70 10.81 30.56
CA TRP A 155 19.96 10.06 29.32
C TRP A 155 20.17 8.58 29.63
N PHE A 156 19.41 7.72 28.95
CA PHE A 156 19.50 6.26 29.07
C PHE A 156 20.13 5.67 27.82
N GLU A 157 21.23 4.93 27.92
CA GLU A 157 21.84 4.26 26.78
C GLU A 157 20.90 3.12 26.30
N VAL A 158 20.45 3.20 25.05
CA VAL A 158 19.49 2.25 24.43
C VAL A 158 20.09 1.45 23.28
N GLY A 159 21.26 1.84 22.76
CA GLY A 159 21.90 1.13 21.64
C GLY A 159 23.39 1.44 21.50
N ARG A 160 24.13 0.51 20.88
CA ARG A 160 25.59 0.62 20.62
C ARG A 160 25.97 0.40 19.15
N THR A 161 24.99 0.14 18.30
CA THR A 161 25.15 0.00 16.86
C THR A 161 25.03 1.35 16.17
N LYS A 162 25.54 1.45 14.93
CA LYS A 162 25.35 2.65 14.10
C LYS A 162 23.87 2.93 13.90
N ASN A 163 23.12 1.90 13.51
CA ASN A 163 21.68 1.97 13.31
C ASN A 163 20.93 1.68 14.61
N TYR A 164 19.72 2.22 14.74
CA TYR A 164 18.84 1.96 15.88
C TYR A 164 17.39 1.96 15.45
N THR A 165 16.62 0.95 15.90
CA THR A 165 15.18 0.90 15.67
C THR A 165 14.45 1.32 16.95
N PRO A 166 13.75 2.48 16.97
CA PRO A 166 13.05 2.94 18.15
C PRO A 166 11.98 1.95 18.61
N THR A 167 11.89 1.79 19.92
CA THR A 167 10.97 0.87 20.61
C THR A 167 9.76 1.60 21.18
N ALA A 168 8.79 0.85 21.70
CA ALA A 168 7.62 1.44 22.34
C ALA A 168 7.99 2.33 23.55
N ASP A 169 9.07 2.00 24.26
CA ASP A 169 9.55 2.77 25.41
C ASP A 169 10.20 4.11 25.00
N ASP A 170 10.52 4.27 23.73
CA ASP A 170 11.11 5.50 23.22
C ASP A 170 10.05 6.53 22.80
N ILE A 171 8.78 6.12 22.67
CA ILE A 171 7.66 6.99 22.24
C ILE A 171 7.57 8.21 23.16
N GLY A 172 7.53 9.40 22.56
CA GLY A 172 7.47 10.68 23.26
C GLY A 172 8.83 11.21 23.71
N HIS A 173 9.91 10.43 23.60
CA HIS A 173 11.26 10.82 23.97
C HIS A 173 12.09 11.20 22.74
N ALA A 174 12.99 12.17 22.89
CA ALA A 174 14.02 12.41 21.89
C ALA A 174 15.10 11.32 22.01
N LEU A 175 15.65 10.91 20.87
CA LEU A 175 16.83 10.06 20.79
C LEU A 175 18.06 10.90 20.46
N LYS A 176 19.16 10.62 21.14
CA LYS A 176 20.47 11.19 20.87
C LYS A 176 21.40 10.13 20.30
N PHE A 177 21.94 10.39 19.11
CA PHE A 177 23.02 9.60 18.52
C PHE A 177 24.37 10.22 18.88
N GLU A 178 25.34 9.38 19.23
CA GLU A 178 26.72 9.75 19.51
C GLU A 178 27.66 8.90 18.64
N CYS A 179 28.49 9.56 17.84
CA CYS A 179 29.58 8.96 17.08
C CYS A 179 30.91 9.48 17.64
N SER A 180 31.76 8.55 18.06
CA SER A 180 33.06 8.86 18.65
C SER A 180 34.16 8.05 18.00
N ILE A 181 35.35 8.63 17.90
CA ILE A 181 36.54 7.92 17.45
C ILE A 181 37.18 7.28 18.67
N ALA A 182 37.51 6.00 18.59
CA ALA A 182 38.21 5.26 19.63
C ALA A 182 39.56 4.78 19.11
N ASN A 183 40.56 4.78 19.99
CA ASN A 183 41.86 4.21 19.69
C ASN A 183 41.79 2.67 19.81
N GLU A 184 42.38 1.97 18.84
CA GLU A 184 42.36 0.51 18.76
C GLU A 184 42.96 -0.16 20.00
N VAL A 185 44.08 0.37 20.51
CA VAL A 185 44.85 -0.24 21.59
C VAL A 185 44.24 0.09 22.95
N THR A 186 44.03 1.37 23.24
CA THR A 186 43.54 1.80 24.57
C THR A 186 42.04 1.62 24.72
N LYS A 187 41.30 1.46 23.61
CA LYS A 187 39.84 1.47 23.55
C LYS A 187 39.21 2.76 24.08
N LEU A 188 40.01 3.77 24.37
CA LEU A 188 39.56 5.07 24.87
C LEU A 188 39.12 5.97 23.72
N ARG A 189 38.18 6.87 24.03
CA ARG A 189 37.71 7.89 23.09
C ARG A 189 38.83 8.89 22.80
N VAL A 190 38.99 9.23 21.53
CA VAL A 190 39.87 10.27 21.02
C VAL A 190 39.04 11.51 20.69
N GLY A 191 39.26 12.60 21.43
CA GLY A 191 38.55 13.86 21.22
C GLY A 191 37.12 13.89 21.75
N GLN A 192 36.37 14.90 21.30
CA GLN A 192 34.95 15.07 21.63
C GLN A 192 34.07 14.25 20.67
N PRO A 193 32.98 13.66 21.17
CA PRO A 193 32.07 12.93 20.32
C PRO A 193 31.24 13.89 19.45
N ASN A 194 30.88 13.44 18.26
CA ASN A 194 29.92 14.12 17.40
C ASN A 194 28.53 13.59 17.71
N THR A 195 27.57 14.47 17.95
CA THR A 195 26.24 14.07 18.41
C THR A 195 25.14 14.69 17.58
N LEU A 196 24.02 13.99 17.47
CA LEU A 196 22.78 14.51 16.88
C LEU A 196 21.60 14.16 17.77
N LEU A 197 20.67 15.10 17.88
CA LEU A 197 19.42 14.94 18.62
C LEU A 197 18.27 14.87 17.63
N THR A 198 17.37 13.91 17.84
CA THR A 198 16.14 13.77 17.07
C THR A 198 14.99 14.54 17.71
N ASN A 199 13.90 14.72 16.96
CA ASN A 199 12.60 14.98 17.55
C ASN A 199 12.12 13.78 18.38
N ARG A 200 10.98 13.93 19.03
CA ARG A 200 10.39 12.85 19.82
C ARG A 200 10.01 11.67 18.93
N VAL A 201 10.22 10.44 19.42
CA VAL A 201 9.73 9.25 18.74
C VAL A 201 8.22 9.28 18.72
N ILE A 202 7.65 9.07 17.54
CA ILE A 202 6.21 9.04 17.35
C ILE A 202 5.74 7.64 16.94
N THR A 203 4.47 7.35 17.20
CA THR A 203 3.81 6.22 16.59
C THR A 203 3.61 6.48 15.10
N ALA A 204 3.76 5.45 14.26
CA ALA A 204 3.44 5.54 12.84
C ALA A 204 2.01 6.10 12.66
N PRO A 205 1.85 7.25 11.99
CA PRO A 205 0.53 7.74 11.59
C PRO A 205 -0.24 6.64 10.87
N SER A 206 -1.51 6.45 11.25
CA SER A 206 -2.39 5.50 10.57
C SER A 206 -3.56 6.29 10.01
N PRO A 207 -3.87 6.15 8.71
CA PRO A 207 -5.07 6.75 8.17
C PRO A 207 -6.28 6.08 8.83
N THR A 208 -7.34 6.85 8.91
CA THR A 208 -8.67 6.41 9.33
C THR A 208 -9.13 5.26 8.41
N PRO A 209 -9.41 4.06 8.93
CA PRO A 209 -9.95 2.97 8.12
C PRO A 209 -11.24 3.37 7.39
N ARG A 210 -11.28 3.13 6.07
CA ARG A 210 -12.46 3.33 5.21
C ARG A 210 -13.51 2.25 5.45
N GLN A 211 -14.78 2.60 5.23
CA GLN A 211 -15.90 1.68 5.43
C GLN A 211 -16.34 1.00 4.13
N LEU A 212 -16.84 -0.23 4.23
CA LEU A 212 -17.48 -0.91 3.10
C LEU A 212 -18.97 -0.50 3.08
N ILE A 213 -19.38 0.21 2.04
CA ILE A 213 -20.71 0.78 1.88
C ILE A 213 -21.57 -0.17 1.07
N HIS A 214 -22.74 -0.54 1.58
CA HIS A 214 -23.68 -1.41 0.86
C HIS A 214 -24.38 -0.63 -0.26
N VAL A 215 -24.35 -1.16 -1.49
CA VAL A 215 -24.92 -0.50 -2.69
C VAL A 215 -25.97 -1.35 -3.40
N ASP A 216 -26.23 -2.56 -2.92
CA ASP A 216 -27.35 -3.35 -3.39
C ASP A 216 -28.66 -2.77 -2.82
N GLY A 217 -29.61 -2.47 -3.71
CA GLY A 217 -30.91 -1.89 -3.36
C GLY A 217 -31.82 -2.86 -2.60
N MET A 218 -31.44 -4.13 -2.48
CA MET A 218 -32.06 -5.08 -1.56
C MET A 218 -31.61 -4.77 -0.13
N GLY A 219 -32.43 -4.01 0.60
CA GLY A 219 -32.23 -3.74 2.02
C GLY A 219 -31.97 -5.03 2.80
N HIS A 220 -31.32 -4.85 3.96
CA HIS A 220 -30.80 -5.78 4.99
C HIS A 220 -31.62 -7.07 5.30
N LEU A 221 -32.08 -7.79 4.30
CA LEU A 221 -32.58 -9.14 4.41
C LEU A 221 -31.34 -10.03 4.34
N ASP A 222 -31.17 -10.90 5.33
CA ASP A 222 -30.16 -11.97 5.37
C ASP A 222 -30.38 -12.98 4.22
N LEU A 223 -30.29 -12.48 2.98
CA LEU A 223 -30.18 -13.28 1.77
C LEU A 223 -28.79 -13.89 1.82
N ASP A 224 -28.80 -15.16 2.21
CA ASP A 224 -27.72 -16.14 2.16
C ASP A 224 -26.41 -15.61 1.54
N ARG A 225 -25.42 -15.27 2.38
CA ARG A 225 -24.07 -14.83 1.93
C ARG A 225 -23.31 -15.90 1.12
N ARG A 226 -23.96 -17.01 0.78
CA ARG A 226 -23.43 -18.07 -0.08
C ARG A 226 -23.04 -17.49 -1.44
N GLY A 227 -21.76 -17.63 -1.77
CA GLY A 227 -21.21 -17.19 -3.05
C GLY A 227 -20.87 -15.70 -3.14
N SER A 228 -20.80 -14.96 -2.01
CA SER A 228 -20.20 -13.62 -1.99
C SER A 228 -18.69 -13.66 -1.76
N PHE A 229 -17.98 -12.73 -2.39
CA PHE A 229 -16.55 -12.57 -2.22
C PHE A 229 -16.10 -11.14 -2.50
N THR A 230 -14.97 -10.74 -1.95
CA THR A 230 -14.42 -9.39 -2.11
C THR A 230 -13.16 -9.36 -2.98
N VAL A 231 -13.00 -8.27 -3.74
CA VAL A 231 -11.86 -8.05 -4.65
C VAL A 231 -11.29 -6.67 -4.41
N MET A 232 -10.00 -6.61 -4.12
CA MET A 232 -9.23 -5.37 -4.01
C MET A 232 -8.40 -5.14 -5.28
N SER A 233 -8.31 -3.89 -5.74
CA SER A 233 -7.29 -3.43 -6.70
C SER A 233 -6.51 -2.28 -6.08
N TYR A 234 -5.18 -2.37 -6.05
CA TYR A 234 -4.37 -1.35 -5.43
C TYR A 234 -2.95 -1.25 -6.00
N LYS A 235 -2.60 -0.08 -6.55
CA LYS A 235 -1.22 0.26 -6.92
C LYS A 235 -0.43 0.68 -5.68
N VAL A 236 0.64 -0.04 -5.37
CA VAL A 236 1.35 0.09 -4.09
C VAL A 236 2.57 1.01 -4.12
N LEU A 237 2.83 1.66 -5.26
CA LEU A 237 3.97 2.53 -5.53
C LEU A 237 5.31 1.82 -5.30
N SER A 238 5.98 1.38 -6.37
CA SER A 238 7.29 0.72 -6.23
C SER A 238 8.33 1.68 -5.63
N GLU A 239 9.34 1.18 -4.91
CA GLU A 239 10.47 2.00 -4.43
C GLU A 239 11.21 2.69 -5.58
N THR A 240 11.34 2.01 -6.72
CA THR A 240 11.92 2.61 -7.93
C THR A 240 11.12 3.80 -8.45
N CYS A 241 9.81 3.84 -8.20
CA CYS A 241 8.93 4.96 -8.56
C CYS A 241 8.81 6.00 -7.45
N ALA A 242 8.99 5.62 -6.18
CA ALA A 242 8.94 6.48 -4.99
C ALA A 242 10.16 7.43 -4.87
N SER A 243 10.47 8.18 -5.93
CA SER A 243 11.62 9.07 -5.93
C SER A 243 11.34 10.38 -5.17
N ASN A 244 12.35 10.87 -4.45
CA ASN A 244 12.27 12.16 -3.76
C ASN A 244 12.05 13.33 -4.74
N ASP A 245 12.44 13.22 -6.01
CA ASP A 245 12.23 14.29 -6.99
C ASP A 245 10.75 14.46 -7.34
N LEU A 246 10.02 13.34 -7.49
CA LEU A 246 8.60 13.33 -7.80
C LEU A 246 7.75 13.66 -6.56
N TYR A 247 8.16 13.13 -5.40
CA TYR A 247 7.40 13.23 -4.15
C TYR A 247 8.10 14.09 -3.09
N ASN A 248 8.75 15.20 -3.50
CA ASN A 248 9.51 16.08 -2.60
C ASN A 248 8.70 16.74 -1.47
N TYR A 249 7.36 16.68 -1.55
CA TYR A 249 6.44 17.12 -0.50
C TYR A 249 6.22 16.05 0.58
N CYS A 250 6.43 14.77 0.26
CA CYS A 250 6.34 13.68 1.22
C CYS A 250 7.67 13.59 2.00
N PRO A 251 7.64 13.56 3.35
CA PRO A 251 8.86 13.40 4.13
C PRO A 251 9.63 12.13 3.74
N PRO A 252 10.97 12.16 3.60
CA PRO A 252 11.74 11.00 3.13
C PRO A 252 11.53 9.73 3.95
N TRP A 253 11.29 9.85 5.26
CA TRP A 253 10.98 8.71 6.13
C TRP A 253 9.65 8.05 5.78
N ALA A 254 8.64 8.85 5.41
CA ALA A 254 7.30 8.37 5.04
C ALA A 254 7.29 7.79 3.62
N LEU A 255 8.18 8.27 2.75
CA LEU A 255 8.37 7.73 1.40
C LEU A 255 9.19 6.43 1.39
N SER A 256 10.03 6.19 2.40
CA SER A 256 10.90 5.01 2.46
C SER A 256 10.12 3.69 2.48
N TRP A 257 10.62 2.67 1.75
CA TRP A 257 10.03 1.34 1.76
C TRP A 257 9.81 0.72 3.16
N PRO A 258 10.76 0.78 4.12
CA PRO A 258 10.56 0.19 5.44
C PRO A 258 9.33 0.73 6.17
N TYR A 259 9.01 2.02 5.98
CA TYR A 259 7.80 2.62 6.52
C TYR A 259 6.55 2.20 5.73
N ARG A 260 6.58 2.42 4.40
CA ARG A 260 5.43 2.17 3.52
C ARG A 260 4.95 0.73 3.59
N ARG A 261 5.87 -0.25 3.57
CA ARG A 261 5.54 -1.68 3.55
C ARG A 261 4.66 -2.10 4.73
N GLN A 262 4.95 -1.58 5.93
CA GLN A 262 4.22 -1.93 7.14
C GLN A 262 2.80 -1.36 7.15
N ASN A 263 2.65 -0.15 6.60
CA ASN A 263 1.35 0.50 6.46
C ASN A 263 0.51 -0.13 5.35
N LEU A 264 1.12 -0.41 4.19
CA LEU A 264 0.49 -1.13 3.07
C LEU A 264 -0.03 -2.50 3.54
N LEU A 265 0.79 -3.28 4.24
CA LEU A 265 0.37 -4.57 4.80
C LEU A 265 -0.80 -4.42 5.77
N ARG A 266 -0.73 -3.44 6.69
CA ARG A 266 -1.80 -3.18 7.67
C ARG A 266 -3.11 -2.81 6.98
N GLU A 267 -3.06 -1.99 5.94
CA GLU A 267 -4.22 -1.60 5.15
C GLU A 267 -4.81 -2.79 4.39
N ILE A 268 -3.99 -3.51 3.62
CA ILE A 268 -4.39 -4.67 2.82
C ILE A 268 -5.03 -5.76 3.69
N VAL A 269 -4.36 -6.14 4.79
CA VAL A 269 -4.86 -7.15 5.74
C VAL A 269 -6.10 -6.65 6.48
N GLY A 270 -6.14 -5.35 6.80
CA GLY A 270 -7.26 -4.72 7.51
C GLY A 270 -8.59 -4.86 6.77
N TYR A 271 -8.57 -4.79 5.44
CA TYR A 271 -9.76 -4.94 4.60
C TYR A 271 -10.21 -6.39 4.40
N ARG A 272 -9.33 -7.38 4.65
CA ARG A 272 -9.64 -8.82 4.54
C ARG A 272 -10.27 -9.22 3.20
N ALA A 273 -9.80 -8.60 2.11
CA ALA A 273 -10.30 -8.89 0.77
C ALA A 273 -10.05 -10.37 0.40
N ASP A 274 -10.96 -11.03 -0.30
CA ASP A 274 -10.78 -12.45 -0.63
C ASP A 274 -9.81 -12.66 -1.82
N ILE A 275 -9.77 -11.68 -2.73
CA ILE A 275 -8.84 -11.59 -3.85
C ILE A 275 -8.20 -10.19 -3.82
N ILE A 276 -6.89 -10.11 -3.98
CA ILE A 276 -6.12 -8.86 -3.96
C ILE A 276 -5.30 -8.75 -5.24
N CYS A 277 -5.54 -7.71 -6.02
CA CYS A 277 -4.79 -7.37 -7.24
C CYS A 277 -3.90 -6.16 -6.94
N LEU A 278 -2.58 -6.37 -6.89
CA LEU A 278 -1.60 -5.30 -6.67
C LEU A 278 -0.84 -4.96 -7.95
N GLN A 279 -0.57 -3.68 -8.16
CA GLN A 279 0.29 -3.15 -9.23
C GLN A 279 1.51 -2.42 -8.63
N GLU A 280 2.58 -2.30 -9.41
CA GLU A 280 3.88 -1.76 -8.98
C GLU A 280 4.53 -2.51 -7.80
N VAL A 281 4.35 -3.83 -7.75
CA VAL A 281 5.04 -4.68 -6.78
C VAL A 281 6.44 -5.00 -7.29
N GLN A 282 7.50 -4.54 -6.62
CA GLN A 282 8.87 -4.96 -6.93
C GLN A 282 9.09 -6.43 -6.63
N ASN A 283 9.96 -7.08 -7.41
CA ASN A 283 10.21 -8.52 -7.31
C ASN A 283 10.77 -8.96 -5.95
N ASP A 284 11.76 -8.25 -5.42
CA ASP A 284 12.32 -8.50 -4.09
C ASP A 284 11.29 -8.22 -2.99
N HIS A 285 10.48 -7.16 -3.14
CA HIS A 285 9.40 -6.86 -2.20
C HIS A 285 8.30 -7.92 -2.22
N TYR A 286 8.05 -8.56 -3.36
CA TYR A 286 7.13 -9.69 -3.43
C TYR A 286 7.68 -10.88 -2.66
N ASP A 287 8.91 -11.30 -2.96
CA ASP A 287 9.55 -12.50 -2.41
C ASP A 287 9.83 -12.37 -0.91
N ASP A 288 10.38 -11.24 -0.47
CA ASP A 288 10.87 -11.03 0.90
C ASP A 288 9.80 -10.48 1.86
N PHE A 289 8.71 -9.89 1.33
CA PHE A 289 7.72 -9.20 2.16
C PHE A 289 6.27 -9.59 1.84
N PHE A 290 5.72 -9.22 0.69
CA PHE A 290 4.28 -9.40 0.46
C PHE A 290 3.86 -10.88 0.49
N SER A 291 4.61 -11.77 -0.17
CA SER A 291 4.32 -13.20 -0.18
C SER A 291 4.38 -13.83 1.22
N PRO A 292 5.49 -13.75 1.98
CA PRO A 292 5.56 -14.35 3.31
C PRO A 292 4.62 -13.69 4.32
N GLU A 293 4.39 -12.37 4.27
CA GLU A 293 3.48 -11.72 5.21
C GLU A 293 2.01 -12.04 4.92
N LEU A 294 1.57 -12.03 3.66
CA LEU A 294 0.19 -12.38 3.31
C LEU A 294 -0.08 -13.90 3.47
N ASP A 295 0.93 -14.76 3.33
CA ASP A 295 0.81 -16.20 3.63
C ASP A 295 0.38 -16.44 5.08
N LYS A 296 0.94 -15.70 6.05
CA LYS A 296 0.53 -15.73 7.47
C LYS A 296 -0.94 -15.38 7.68
N HIS A 297 -1.54 -14.65 6.74
CA HIS A 297 -2.95 -14.26 6.74
C HIS A 297 -3.83 -15.18 5.87
N GLY A 298 -3.31 -16.33 5.43
CA GLY A 298 -4.06 -17.35 4.71
C GLY A 298 -4.14 -17.14 3.19
N TYR A 299 -3.41 -16.16 2.66
CA TYR A 299 -3.36 -15.92 1.21
C TYR A 299 -2.35 -16.83 0.52
N TYR A 300 -2.53 -17.00 -0.77
CA TYR A 300 -1.50 -17.47 -1.69
C TYR A 300 -1.38 -16.47 -2.84
N GLY A 301 -0.16 -16.08 -3.18
CA GLY A 301 0.14 -15.09 -4.21
C GLY A 301 0.70 -15.71 -5.47
N ILE A 302 0.39 -15.09 -6.62
CA ILE A 302 1.17 -15.25 -7.83
C ILE A 302 1.58 -13.88 -8.36
N PHE A 303 2.84 -13.76 -8.77
CA PHE A 303 3.43 -12.54 -9.28
C PHE A 303 3.87 -12.69 -10.74
N LYS A 304 3.71 -11.62 -11.51
CA LYS A 304 4.29 -11.45 -12.83
C LYS A 304 5.02 -10.11 -12.87
N ARG A 305 6.35 -10.17 -12.92
CA ARG A 305 7.22 -9.02 -13.19
C ARG A 305 6.98 -8.47 -14.59
N LYS A 306 7.22 -7.17 -14.78
CA LYS A 306 7.35 -6.55 -16.10
C LYS A 306 8.45 -7.22 -16.92
N THR A 307 8.34 -7.11 -18.23
CA THR A 307 9.11 -7.91 -19.19
C THR A 307 10.54 -7.42 -19.44
N THR A 308 11.01 -6.40 -18.73
CA THR A 308 12.32 -5.81 -18.97
C THR A 308 13.45 -6.83 -18.75
N GLU A 309 14.26 -7.07 -19.78
CA GLU A 309 15.56 -7.74 -19.64
C GLU A 309 16.62 -6.66 -19.41
N VAL A 310 16.93 -6.34 -18.15
CA VAL A 310 18.06 -5.44 -17.84
C VAL A 310 19.31 -6.27 -17.55
N PRO A 311 20.40 -6.11 -18.32
CA PRO A 311 21.71 -6.63 -17.93
C PRO A 311 22.12 -5.99 -16.59
N GLY A 312 22.32 -6.80 -15.55
CA GLY A 312 22.77 -6.33 -14.22
C GLY A 312 21.72 -6.32 -13.11
N GLY A 313 20.57 -6.99 -13.26
CA GLY A 313 19.72 -7.36 -12.12
C GLY A 313 19.05 -6.20 -11.38
N LYS A 314 18.56 -5.18 -12.09
CA LYS A 314 17.73 -4.14 -11.46
C LYS A 314 16.45 -4.77 -10.87
N THR A 315 16.00 -4.24 -9.74
CA THR A 315 14.66 -4.51 -9.19
C THR A 315 13.61 -4.04 -10.20
N ILE A 316 12.72 -4.93 -10.59
CA ILE A 316 11.67 -4.68 -11.60
C ILE A 316 10.32 -4.89 -10.93
N ASP A 317 9.41 -3.95 -11.12
CA ASP A 317 8.05 -4.03 -10.62
C ASP A 317 7.14 -4.88 -11.52
N GLY A 318 5.94 -5.18 -11.05
CA GLY A 318 4.99 -6.02 -11.75
C GLY A 318 3.61 -6.05 -11.11
N CYS A 319 2.82 -7.04 -11.50
CA CYS A 319 1.48 -7.28 -10.97
C CYS A 319 1.46 -8.55 -10.12
N ALA A 320 0.86 -8.47 -8.93
CA ALA A 320 0.65 -9.63 -8.06
C ALA A 320 -0.85 -9.85 -7.83
N THR A 321 -1.29 -11.10 -7.84
CA THR A 321 -2.65 -11.47 -7.47
C THR A 321 -2.60 -12.47 -6.33
N PHE A 322 -3.17 -12.10 -5.19
CA PHE A 322 -3.32 -12.94 -4.01
C PHE A 322 -4.78 -13.39 -3.86
N TYR A 323 -4.99 -14.59 -3.33
CA TYR A 323 -6.33 -15.08 -3.00
C TYR A 323 -6.31 -15.88 -1.70
N ARG A 324 -7.43 -15.86 -0.97
CA ARG A 324 -7.61 -16.64 0.25
C ARG A 324 -7.70 -18.14 -0.04
N ARG A 325 -6.79 -18.93 0.51
CA ARG A 325 -6.72 -20.39 0.28
C ARG A 325 -7.92 -21.15 0.81
N ASP A 326 -8.62 -20.63 1.81
CA ASP A 326 -9.83 -21.25 2.35
C ASP A 326 -11.07 -20.99 1.49
N LYS A 327 -11.07 -19.95 0.65
CA LYS A 327 -12.18 -19.62 -0.25
C LYS A 327 -11.94 -19.93 -1.71
N PHE A 328 -10.68 -19.95 -2.15
CA PHE A 328 -10.33 -20.13 -3.56
C PHE A 328 -9.20 -21.15 -3.73
N ALA A 329 -9.25 -21.86 -4.87
CA ALA A 329 -8.16 -22.66 -5.38
C ALA A 329 -7.76 -22.15 -6.77
N HIS A 330 -6.47 -22.04 -7.03
CA HIS A 330 -5.99 -21.72 -8.38
C HIS A 330 -6.25 -22.90 -9.33
N VAL A 331 -6.87 -22.61 -10.49
CA VAL A 331 -7.11 -23.57 -11.57
C VAL A 331 -6.14 -23.34 -12.70
N LYS A 332 -6.05 -22.09 -13.18
CA LYS A 332 -5.23 -21.76 -14.33
C LYS A 332 -4.74 -20.33 -14.27
N LYS A 333 -3.57 -20.09 -14.86
CA LYS A 333 -2.94 -18.80 -14.99
C LYS A 333 -2.63 -18.52 -16.45
N TYR A 334 -2.80 -17.28 -16.86
CA TYR A 334 -2.31 -16.74 -18.12
C TYR A 334 -1.53 -15.46 -17.86
N GLU A 335 -0.45 -15.27 -18.61
CA GLU A 335 0.37 -14.07 -18.56
C GLU A 335 0.31 -13.39 -19.92
N VAL A 336 -0.03 -12.11 -19.94
CA VAL A 336 0.04 -11.29 -21.15
C VAL A 336 1.31 -10.46 -21.05
N GLU A 337 2.26 -10.71 -21.94
CA GLU A 337 3.44 -9.87 -22.13
C GLU A 337 3.20 -8.99 -23.35
N PHE A 338 2.88 -7.71 -23.13
CA PHE A 338 2.57 -6.81 -24.24
C PHE A 338 3.76 -6.62 -25.18
N ASN A 339 5.00 -6.79 -24.69
CA ASN A 339 6.17 -6.80 -25.55
C ASN A 339 6.16 -7.93 -26.59
N LYS A 340 5.81 -9.16 -26.17
CA LYS A 340 5.69 -10.29 -27.10
C LYS A 340 4.56 -10.06 -28.10
N ALA A 341 3.42 -9.53 -27.64
CA ALA A 341 2.31 -9.17 -28.51
C ALA A 341 2.71 -8.07 -29.52
N ALA A 342 3.53 -7.09 -29.10
CA ALA A 342 4.04 -6.02 -29.94
C ALA A 342 5.00 -6.55 -31.01
N GLN A 343 5.87 -7.49 -30.65
CA GLN A 343 6.76 -8.18 -31.60
C GLN A 343 5.93 -8.92 -32.66
N SER A 344 4.95 -9.73 -32.24
CA SER A 344 4.07 -10.45 -33.18
C SER A 344 3.26 -9.51 -34.09
N LEU A 345 2.73 -8.41 -33.55
CA LEU A 345 2.04 -7.38 -34.36
C LEU A 345 2.99 -6.75 -35.38
N THR A 346 4.19 -6.40 -34.94
CA THR A 346 5.21 -5.75 -35.78
C THR A 346 5.69 -6.67 -36.89
N GLU A 347 5.80 -7.97 -36.63
CA GLU A 347 6.16 -8.95 -37.65
C GLU A 347 5.04 -9.19 -38.66
N ALA A 348 3.79 -9.23 -38.20
CA ALA A 348 2.64 -9.59 -39.02
C ALA A 348 2.08 -8.44 -39.86
N VAL A 349 2.09 -7.21 -39.34
CA VAL A 349 1.33 -6.08 -39.92
C VAL A 349 2.21 -4.89 -40.30
N ILE A 350 3.32 -4.66 -39.60
CA ILE A 350 4.13 -3.44 -39.79
C ILE A 350 5.16 -3.64 -40.91
N PRO A 351 5.26 -2.69 -41.88
CA PRO A 351 6.27 -2.75 -42.93
C PRO A 351 7.70 -2.81 -42.38
N THR A 352 8.59 -3.54 -43.06
CA THR A 352 9.99 -3.74 -42.63
C THR A 352 10.73 -2.45 -42.32
N THR A 353 10.47 -1.37 -43.08
CA THR A 353 11.09 -0.04 -42.89
C THR A 353 10.70 0.64 -41.58
N GLN A 354 9.56 0.28 -40.99
CA GLN A 354 9.04 0.89 -39.77
C GLN A 354 9.20 0.01 -38.53
N LYS A 355 9.65 -1.24 -38.66
CA LYS A 355 9.74 -2.21 -37.54
C LYS A 355 10.50 -1.66 -36.33
N LYS A 356 11.64 -1.01 -36.54
CA LYS A 356 12.44 -0.41 -35.45
C LYS A 356 11.66 0.69 -34.71
N ILE A 357 10.98 1.57 -35.46
CA ILE A 357 10.16 2.66 -34.90
C ILE A 357 8.97 2.07 -34.13
N ALA A 358 8.31 1.06 -34.70
CA ALA A 358 7.17 0.39 -34.09
C ALA A 358 7.55 -0.29 -32.77
N LEU A 359 8.65 -1.07 -32.75
CA LEU A 359 9.14 -1.69 -31.53
C LEU A 359 9.51 -0.65 -30.46
N ASN A 360 10.21 0.43 -30.83
CA ASN A 360 10.54 1.50 -29.90
C ASN A 360 9.30 2.18 -29.31
N ARG A 361 8.18 2.23 -30.03
CA ARG A 361 6.92 2.82 -29.55
C ARG A 361 6.10 1.83 -28.71
N LEU A 362 6.00 0.57 -29.13
CA LEU A 362 5.10 -0.44 -28.54
C LEU A 362 5.69 -1.24 -27.38
N VAL A 363 7.00 -1.50 -27.40
CA VAL A 363 7.68 -2.24 -26.33
C VAL A 363 7.84 -1.30 -25.13
N LYS A 364 7.06 -1.59 -24.08
CA LYS A 364 6.92 -0.77 -22.86
C LYS A 364 6.93 -1.59 -21.56
N ASP A 365 7.22 -2.88 -21.67
CA ASP A 365 7.40 -3.83 -20.57
C ASP A 365 6.17 -4.15 -19.72
N ASN A 366 5.05 -3.45 -19.93
CA ASN A 366 3.77 -3.71 -19.28
C ASN A 366 3.34 -5.17 -19.44
N VAL A 367 2.61 -5.65 -18.44
CA VAL A 367 2.12 -7.02 -18.35
C VAL A 367 0.70 -7.05 -17.79
N ALA A 368 -0.03 -8.13 -18.06
CA ALA A 368 -1.22 -8.51 -17.32
C ALA A 368 -1.09 -9.93 -16.77
N LEU A 369 -1.59 -10.14 -15.56
CA LEU A 369 -1.70 -11.43 -14.90
C LEU A 369 -3.17 -11.82 -14.83
N ILE A 370 -3.54 -12.95 -15.41
CA ILE A 370 -4.91 -13.45 -15.44
C ILE A 370 -4.98 -14.77 -14.68
N MET A 371 -5.89 -14.85 -13.72
CA MET A 371 -6.05 -15.95 -12.79
C MET A 371 -7.46 -16.51 -12.90
N VAL A 372 -7.60 -17.80 -13.21
CA VAL A 372 -8.85 -18.55 -13.08
C VAL A 372 -8.82 -19.26 -11.73
N LEU A 373 -9.77 -18.91 -10.87
CA LEU A 373 -9.90 -19.41 -9.52
C LEU A 373 -11.20 -20.21 -9.38
N GLU A 374 -11.14 -21.34 -8.69
CA GLU A 374 -12.30 -22.14 -8.26
C GLU A 374 -12.70 -21.70 -6.85
N MET A 375 -13.93 -21.22 -6.69
CA MET A 375 -14.50 -20.87 -5.40
C MET A 375 -14.89 -22.14 -4.65
N LYS A 376 -14.42 -22.26 -3.42
CA LYS A 376 -14.73 -23.35 -2.51
C LYS A 376 -16.09 -23.07 -1.86
N VAL A 377 -17.10 -23.85 -2.22
CA VAL A 377 -18.39 -23.82 -1.52
C VAL A 377 -18.24 -24.63 -0.23
N ASN A 378 -18.47 -24.00 0.93
CA ASN A 378 -18.49 -24.69 2.22
C ASN A 378 -19.72 -25.63 2.28
N ASN A 379 -19.58 -26.83 1.72
CA ASN A 379 -20.62 -27.85 1.76
C ASN A 379 -20.47 -28.71 3.03
N GLN A 380 -21.27 -28.41 4.06
CA GLN A 380 -21.65 -29.41 5.07
C GLN A 380 -22.69 -30.42 4.53
N ILE A 381 -23.18 -30.24 3.29
CA ILE A 381 -24.04 -31.21 2.61
C ILE A 381 -23.43 -31.46 1.25
N ALA A 382 -22.80 -32.63 1.12
CA ALA A 382 -22.17 -33.10 -0.09
C ALA A 382 -23.24 -33.39 -1.16
N ASP A 383 -23.56 -32.38 -1.98
CA ASP A 383 -24.26 -32.64 -3.22
C ASP A 383 -23.22 -32.92 -4.31
N THR A 384 -23.18 -34.18 -4.76
CA THR A 384 -22.14 -34.75 -5.63
C THR A 384 -22.21 -34.24 -7.08
N LEU A 385 -23.07 -33.24 -7.33
CA LEU A 385 -23.32 -32.63 -8.64
C LEU A 385 -23.13 -31.11 -8.69
N ALA A 386 -22.61 -30.47 -7.63
CA ALA A 386 -22.38 -29.02 -7.65
C ALA A 386 -21.32 -28.66 -8.70
N LYS A 387 -21.72 -27.94 -9.75
CA LYS A 387 -20.80 -27.40 -10.77
C LYS A 387 -19.73 -26.55 -10.06
N LYS A 388 -18.47 -26.76 -10.44
CA LYS A 388 -17.35 -25.91 -9.99
C LYS A 388 -17.64 -24.46 -10.33
N GLN A 389 -17.68 -23.61 -9.30
CA GLN A 389 -17.90 -22.18 -9.50
C GLN A 389 -16.56 -21.50 -9.72
N LEU A 390 -16.33 -21.05 -10.96
CA LEU A 390 -15.08 -20.41 -11.36
C LEU A 390 -15.25 -18.88 -11.36
N VAL A 391 -14.14 -18.17 -11.23
CA VAL A 391 -14.04 -16.73 -11.50
C VAL A 391 -12.70 -16.44 -12.19
N CYS A 392 -12.72 -15.57 -13.19
CA CYS A 392 -11.53 -15.13 -13.91
C CYS A 392 -11.18 -13.70 -13.49
N VAL A 393 -9.96 -13.50 -12.99
CA VAL A 393 -9.49 -12.22 -12.47
C VAL A 393 -8.26 -11.79 -13.26
N ALA A 394 -8.39 -10.70 -14.01
CA ALA A 394 -7.28 -10.02 -14.66
C ALA A 394 -6.77 -8.88 -13.77
N ASN A 395 -5.45 -8.76 -13.68
CA ASN A 395 -4.73 -7.68 -13.03
C ASN A 395 -3.70 -7.12 -14.01
N THR A 396 -3.73 -5.82 -14.29
CA THR A 396 -2.82 -5.18 -15.26
C THR A 396 -2.32 -3.83 -14.77
N HIS A 397 -1.17 -3.41 -15.30
CA HIS A 397 -0.67 -2.04 -15.20
C HIS A 397 -0.33 -1.54 -16.62
N VAL A 398 -1.23 -0.75 -17.21
CA VAL A 398 -1.11 -0.21 -18.57
C VAL A 398 -0.10 0.93 -18.61
N HIS A 399 0.49 1.19 -19.78
CA HIS A 399 1.54 2.19 -19.95
C HIS A 399 1.15 3.59 -19.42
N VAL A 400 2.10 4.29 -18.80
CA VAL A 400 1.86 5.55 -18.09
C VAL A 400 1.86 6.78 -19.01
N GLN A 401 2.70 6.82 -20.04
CA GLN A 401 2.96 8.06 -20.81
C GLN A 401 1.70 8.55 -21.55
N GLN A 402 1.35 9.83 -21.35
CA GLN A 402 0.10 10.42 -21.82
C GLN A 402 0.03 10.65 -23.34
N ASP A 403 1.18 10.73 -24.02
CA ASP A 403 1.31 10.90 -25.47
C ASP A 403 1.21 9.58 -26.25
N LEU A 404 1.23 8.43 -25.56
CA LEU A 404 1.13 7.10 -26.16
C LEU A 404 -0.27 6.49 -26.02
N LYS A 405 -1.30 7.27 -26.33
CA LYS A 405 -2.71 6.86 -26.19
C LYS A 405 -3.06 5.65 -27.06
N ASP A 406 -2.49 5.57 -28.26
CA ASP A 406 -2.57 4.43 -29.16
C ASP A 406 -2.02 3.15 -28.52
N VAL A 407 -0.88 3.25 -27.84
CA VAL A 407 -0.26 2.11 -27.14
C VAL A 407 -1.14 1.67 -25.97
N LYS A 408 -1.66 2.60 -25.16
CA LYS A 408 -2.58 2.28 -24.05
C LYS A 408 -3.83 1.57 -24.56
N LEU A 409 -4.46 2.12 -25.60
CA LEU A 409 -5.66 1.53 -26.20
C LEU A 409 -5.38 0.15 -26.79
N TRP A 410 -4.27 -0.02 -27.49
CA TRP A 410 -3.86 -1.30 -28.05
C TRP A 410 -3.59 -2.36 -26.95
N GLN A 411 -2.94 -1.99 -25.85
CA GLN A 411 -2.73 -2.88 -24.70
C GLN A 411 -4.05 -3.33 -24.08
N VAL A 412 -4.97 -2.39 -23.82
CA VAL A 412 -6.32 -2.69 -23.29
C VAL A 412 -7.10 -3.58 -24.24
N HIS A 413 -7.11 -3.27 -25.53
CA HIS A 413 -7.77 -4.08 -26.55
C HIS A 413 -7.18 -5.50 -26.60
N THR A 414 -5.85 -5.64 -26.58
CA THR A 414 -5.16 -6.94 -26.57
C THR A 414 -5.55 -7.78 -25.35
N LEU A 415 -5.60 -7.18 -24.16
CA LEU A 415 -6.05 -7.84 -22.93
C LEU A 415 -7.49 -8.34 -23.07
N LEU A 416 -8.40 -7.48 -23.52
CA LEU A 416 -9.83 -7.81 -23.64
C LEU A 416 -10.06 -8.92 -24.67
N LYS A 417 -9.34 -8.93 -25.80
CA LYS A 417 -9.37 -10.04 -26.76
C LYS A 417 -8.85 -11.35 -26.17
N GLY A 418 -7.86 -11.29 -25.29
CA GLY A 418 -7.40 -12.45 -24.52
C GLY A 418 -8.51 -12.99 -23.60
N LEU A 419 -9.18 -12.09 -22.88
CA LEU A 419 -10.27 -12.44 -21.96
C LEU A 419 -11.51 -12.97 -22.68
N GLU A 420 -11.87 -12.44 -23.86
CA GLU A 420 -12.95 -12.99 -24.69
C GLU A 420 -12.71 -14.46 -25.07
N LYS A 421 -11.47 -14.83 -25.39
CA LYS A 421 -11.12 -16.23 -25.69
C LYS A 421 -11.33 -17.13 -24.47
N ILE A 422 -11.03 -16.64 -23.28
CA ILE A 422 -11.26 -17.37 -22.02
C ILE A 422 -12.77 -17.48 -21.76
N ALA A 423 -13.52 -16.38 -21.91
CA ALA A 423 -14.97 -16.34 -21.71
C ALA A 423 -15.72 -17.24 -22.70
N ALA A 424 -15.25 -17.34 -23.95
CA ALA A 424 -15.83 -18.23 -24.95
C ALA A 424 -15.58 -19.72 -24.63
N SER A 425 -14.48 -20.03 -23.91
CA SER A 425 -14.14 -21.40 -23.55
C SER A 425 -14.93 -21.92 -22.34
N ALA A 426 -15.44 -21.02 -21.50
CA ALA A 426 -16.23 -21.35 -20.33
C ALA A 426 -17.02 -20.11 -19.85
N ASP A 427 -18.29 -20.32 -19.49
CA ASP A 427 -19.20 -19.32 -18.93
C ASP A 427 -18.75 -18.92 -17.50
N ILE A 428 -17.68 -18.12 -17.43
CA ILE A 428 -16.97 -17.76 -16.20
C ILE A 428 -17.11 -16.25 -15.97
N PRO A 429 -17.53 -15.81 -14.76
CA PRO A 429 -17.51 -14.41 -14.35
C PRO A 429 -16.12 -13.77 -14.53
N MET A 430 -16.09 -12.58 -15.11
CA MET A 430 -14.86 -11.83 -15.38
C MET A 430 -14.74 -10.66 -14.42
N LEU A 431 -13.54 -10.49 -13.86
CA LEU A 431 -13.12 -9.31 -13.11
C LEU A 431 -11.87 -8.74 -13.79
N VAL A 432 -11.87 -7.46 -14.13
CA VAL A 432 -10.74 -6.77 -14.76
C VAL A 432 -10.32 -5.63 -13.85
N CYS A 433 -9.24 -5.87 -13.11
CA CYS A 433 -8.64 -4.95 -12.15
C CYS A 433 -7.36 -4.36 -12.72
N GLY A 434 -7.00 -3.16 -12.28
CA GLY A 434 -5.68 -2.60 -12.62
C GLY A 434 -5.60 -1.09 -12.55
N ASP A 435 -4.37 -0.61 -12.69
CA ASP A 435 -4.06 0.77 -13.07
C ASP A 435 -4.02 0.81 -14.60
N PHE A 436 -5.01 1.48 -15.19
CA PHE A 436 -5.12 1.61 -16.64
C PHE A 436 -4.44 2.87 -17.18
N ASN A 437 -3.92 3.73 -16.30
CA ASN A 437 -3.34 5.03 -16.65
C ASN A 437 -4.20 5.82 -17.64
N SER A 438 -5.53 5.66 -17.54
CA SER A 438 -6.52 6.14 -18.51
C SER A 438 -7.70 6.74 -17.74
N VAL A 439 -7.96 8.03 -17.98
CA VAL A 439 -9.04 8.76 -17.30
C VAL A 439 -10.42 8.39 -17.85
N PRO A 440 -11.50 8.59 -17.08
CA PRO A 440 -12.87 8.36 -17.55
C PRO A 440 -13.17 9.14 -18.84
N GLY A 441 -13.74 8.46 -19.82
CA GLY A 441 -14.06 9.03 -21.15
C GLY A 441 -12.90 9.04 -22.15
N SER A 442 -11.69 8.58 -21.79
CA SER A 442 -10.64 8.30 -22.76
C SER A 442 -10.98 7.07 -23.62
N ALA A 443 -10.33 6.89 -24.78
CA ALA A 443 -10.62 5.73 -25.64
C ALA A 443 -10.41 4.36 -24.95
N PRO A 444 -9.34 4.13 -24.16
CA PRO A 444 -9.19 2.87 -23.42
C PRO A 444 -10.30 2.65 -22.38
N HIS A 445 -10.74 3.72 -21.70
CA HIS A 445 -11.88 3.64 -20.76
C HIS A 445 -13.19 3.36 -21.50
N ALA A 446 -13.46 4.05 -22.62
CA ALA A 446 -14.64 3.81 -23.43
C ALA A 446 -14.69 2.36 -23.96
N LEU A 447 -13.55 1.81 -24.37
CA LEU A 447 -13.48 0.41 -24.77
C LEU A 447 -13.91 -0.52 -23.62
N LEU A 448 -13.36 -0.33 -22.41
CA LEU A 448 -13.71 -1.12 -21.22
C LEU A 448 -15.17 -0.96 -20.77
N ALA A 449 -15.67 0.27 -20.75
CA ALA A 449 -16.96 0.62 -20.16
C ALA A 449 -18.14 0.47 -21.13
N LEU A 450 -17.91 0.67 -22.42
CA LEU A 450 -18.94 0.67 -23.46
C LEU A 450 -18.81 -0.51 -24.43
N GLY A 451 -17.75 -1.32 -24.31
CA GLY A 451 -17.45 -2.42 -25.21
C GLY A 451 -16.96 -1.98 -26.59
N LYS A 452 -16.82 -0.68 -26.86
CA LYS A 452 -16.40 -0.13 -28.14
C LYS A 452 -15.84 1.28 -28.03
N VAL A 453 -15.00 1.66 -28.98
CA VAL A 453 -14.57 3.04 -29.18
C VAL A 453 -15.31 3.66 -30.35
N ASP A 454 -15.79 4.90 -30.20
CA ASP A 454 -16.35 5.66 -31.32
C ASP A 454 -15.27 5.89 -32.39
N PRO A 455 -15.49 5.57 -33.68
CA PRO A 455 -14.52 5.80 -34.74
C PRO A 455 -14.07 7.26 -34.90
N SER A 456 -14.85 8.23 -34.40
CA SER A 456 -14.58 9.66 -34.39
C SER A 456 -13.94 10.17 -33.08
N HIS A 457 -13.61 9.26 -32.15
CA HIS A 457 -13.03 9.62 -30.86
C HIS A 457 -11.68 10.33 -31.02
N HIS A 458 -11.47 11.45 -30.31
CA HIS A 458 -10.29 12.30 -30.49
C HIS A 458 -8.96 11.57 -30.21
N ASP A 459 -8.94 10.59 -29.29
CA ASP A 459 -7.73 9.81 -29.00
C ASP A 459 -7.25 8.94 -30.17
N LEU A 460 -8.10 8.70 -31.17
CA LEU A 460 -7.74 7.94 -32.37
C LEU A 460 -7.00 8.80 -33.41
N THR A 461 -6.91 10.12 -33.19
CA THR A 461 -6.22 11.04 -34.14
C THR A 461 -4.72 10.81 -34.20
N VAL A 462 -4.12 10.24 -33.15
CA VAL A 462 -2.68 9.98 -33.06
C VAL A 462 -2.44 8.46 -33.12
N ASP A 463 -2.35 7.94 -34.35
CA ASP A 463 -1.99 6.53 -34.63
C ASP A 463 -0.89 6.48 -35.73
N PRO A 464 0.36 6.84 -35.39
CA PRO A 464 1.44 6.95 -36.39
C PRO A 464 1.84 5.61 -37.02
N LEU A 465 1.43 4.49 -36.43
CA LEU A 465 1.73 3.14 -36.90
C LEU A 465 0.51 2.45 -37.53
N ASN A 466 -0.64 3.12 -37.56
CA ASN A 466 -1.90 2.58 -38.08
C ASN A 466 -2.31 1.25 -37.42
N ILE A 467 -2.00 1.07 -36.13
CA ILE A 467 -2.23 -0.17 -35.36
C ILE A 467 -3.67 -0.29 -34.84
N LEU A 468 -4.42 0.82 -34.82
CA LEU A 468 -5.79 0.88 -34.35
C LEU A 468 -6.80 0.68 -35.49
N HIS A 469 -6.33 0.70 -36.74
CA HIS A 469 -7.18 0.52 -37.92
C HIS A 469 -7.46 -0.97 -38.23
N PRO A 470 -8.66 -1.26 -38.78
CA PRO A 470 -9.81 -0.37 -38.89
C PRO A 470 -10.48 -0.12 -37.54
N HIS A 471 -10.89 1.13 -37.27
CA HIS A 471 -11.46 1.53 -35.96
C HIS A 471 -12.70 0.73 -35.55
N ASN A 472 -13.45 0.18 -36.52
CA ASN A 472 -14.61 -0.67 -36.24
C ASN A 472 -14.27 -2.00 -35.55
N LYS A 473 -12.98 -2.38 -35.50
CA LYS A 473 -12.49 -3.56 -34.77
C LYS A 473 -12.13 -3.26 -33.31
N LEU A 474 -12.15 -2.00 -32.88
CA LEU A 474 -11.91 -1.60 -31.48
C LEU A 474 -13.18 -1.87 -30.64
N VAL A 475 -13.53 -3.15 -30.51
CA VAL A 475 -14.74 -3.63 -29.85
C VAL A 475 -14.49 -4.91 -29.06
N HIS A 476 -15.28 -5.16 -28.01
CA HIS A 476 -15.38 -6.45 -27.32
C HIS A 476 -16.81 -6.74 -26.86
N GLN A 477 -17.09 -8.01 -26.59
CA GLN A 477 -18.40 -8.57 -26.26
C GLN A 477 -18.56 -8.91 -24.78
N LEU A 478 -17.50 -8.76 -23.97
CA LEU A 478 -17.60 -8.93 -22.52
C LEU A 478 -18.59 -7.89 -21.94
N PRO A 479 -19.61 -8.29 -21.16
CA PRO A 479 -20.62 -7.40 -20.59
C PRO A 479 -20.08 -6.69 -19.33
N LEU A 480 -18.99 -5.94 -19.51
CA LEU A 480 -18.27 -5.30 -18.41
C LEU A 480 -18.97 -4.03 -17.92
N VAL A 481 -19.00 -3.83 -16.60
CA VAL A 481 -19.44 -2.61 -15.93
C VAL A 481 -18.41 -2.23 -14.86
N SER A 482 -18.09 -0.93 -14.71
CA SER A 482 -17.25 -0.46 -13.62
C SER A 482 -18.00 -0.59 -12.29
N ALA A 483 -17.40 -1.25 -11.30
CA ALA A 483 -18.00 -1.52 -10.01
C ALA A 483 -18.44 -0.23 -9.30
N TYR A 484 -17.62 0.84 -9.37
CA TYR A 484 -17.86 2.08 -8.64
C TYR A 484 -18.99 2.94 -9.21
N THR A 485 -19.41 2.69 -10.46
CA THR A 485 -20.61 3.34 -11.03
C THR A 485 -21.90 2.94 -10.31
N ALA A 486 -21.88 1.89 -9.47
CA ALA A 486 -23.03 1.51 -8.65
C ALA A 486 -23.45 2.61 -7.65
N PHE A 487 -22.52 3.44 -7.18
CA PHE A 487 -22.85 4.58 -6.31
C PHE A 487 -23.81 5.57 -6.99
N ALA A 488 -23.71 5.78 -8.31
CA ALA A 488 -24.61 6.65 -9.04
C ALA A 488 -26.04 6.08 -9.13
N ARG A 489 -26.16 4.75 -9.19
CA ARG A 489 -27.45 4.04 -9.34
C ARG A 489 -28.20 3.90 -8.00
N THR A 490 -27.50 4.04 -6.88
CA THR A 490 -28.08 3.85 -5.55
C THR A 490 -28.94 5.06 -5.15
N VAL A 491 -30.08 4.81 -4.51
CA VAL A 491 -31.03 5.85 -4.08
C VAL A 491 -31.01 5.98 -2.55
N GLY A 492 -30.97 7.20 -2.03
CA GLY A 492 -31.05 7.49 -0.60
C GLY A 492 -30.11 8.62 -0.17
N VAL A 493 -30.52 9.37 0.86
CA VAL A 493 -29.78 10.56 1.36
C VAL A 493 -28.36 10.21 1.83
N ALA A 494 -28.16 8.99 2.36
CA ALA A 494 -26.85 8.51 2.78
C ALA A 494 -25.83 8.37 1.61
N PHE A 495 -26.31 8.22 0.37
CA PHE A 495 -25.47 8.06 -0.81
C PHE A 495 -25.15 9.36 -1.54
N GLU A 496 -25.82 10.47 -1.18
CA GLU A 496 -25.60 11.78 -1.82
C GLU A 496 -24.15 12.25 -1.65
N GLN A 497 -23.53 11.95 -0.50
CA GLN A 497 -22.11 12.24 -0.29
C GLN A 497 -21.21 11.48 -1.26
N HIS A 498 -21.52 10.21 -1.58
CA HIS A 498 -20.77 9.43 -2.55
C HIS A 498 -21.02 9.88 -3.98
N LYS A 499 -22.25 10.27 -4.33
CA LYS A 499 -22.57 10.80 -5.66
C LYS A 499 -21.81 12.08 -5.98
N ARG A 500 -21.59 12.96 -4.99
CA ARG A 500 -20.74 14.15 -5.14
C ARG A 500 -19.27 13.84 -5.41
N ARG A 501 -18.84 12.61 -5.11
CA ARG A 501 -17.48 12.11 -5.36
C ARG A 501 -17.36 11.35 -6.70
N LEU A 502 -18.37 11.46 -7.56
CA LEU A 502 -18.37 10.89 -8.91
C LEU A 502 -18.34 12.00 -9.96
N ASP A 503 -17.73 11.70 -11.11
CA ASP A 503 -17.84 12.50 -12.32
C ASP A 503 -19.26 12.41 -12.89
N SER A 504 -19.89 13.55 -13.18
CA SER A 504 -21.30 13.61 -13.57
C SER A 504 -21.60 13.04 -14.95
N ARG A 505 -20.58 12.93 -15.82
CA ARG A 505 -20.71 12.42 -17.19
C ARG A 505 -20.51 10.91 -17.25
N THR A 506 -19.54 10.40 -16.52
CA THR A 506 -19.08 9.00 -16.60
C THR A 506 -19.55 8.15 -15.43
N ASN A 507 -19.98 8.77 -14.31
CA ASN A 507 -20.31 8.12 -13.04
C ASN A 507 -19.14 7.35 -12.39
N GLU A 508 -17.92 7.56 -12.87
CA GLU A 508 -16.72 7.03 -12.25
C GLU A 508 -16.31 7.92 -11.05
N PRO A 509 -15.50 7.42 -10.11
CA PRO A 509 -14.91 8.25 -9.06
C PRO A 509 -14.22 9.49 -9.64
N LEU A 510 -14.20 10.59 -8.89
CA LEU A 510 -13.43 11.77 -9.27
C LEU A 510 -11.92 11.49 -9.32
N PHE A 511 -11.44 10.66 -8.39
CA PHE A 511 -10.04 10.27 -8.34
C PHE A 511 -9.83 8.88 -7.75
N THR A 512 -8.71 8.29 -8.17
CA THR A 512 -8.08 7.13 -7.52
C THR A 512 -6.57 7.36 -7.30
N SER A 513 -5.99 8.35 -8.01
CA SER A 513 -4.64 8.86 -7.83
C SER A 513 -4.69 10.33 -7.44
N VAL A 514 -3.89 10.72 -6.43
CA VAL A 514 -3.81 12.10 -5.93
C VAL A 514 -2.36 12.47 -5.66
N THR A 515 -1.70 13.08 -6.63
CA THR A 515 -0.37 13.68 -6.47
C THR A 515 -0.47 15.20 -6.45
N ARG A 516 0.65 15.90 -6.24
CA ARG A 516 0.70 17.37 -6.35
C ARG A 516 0.21 17.86 -7.72
N ASP A 517 0.62 17.17 -8.78
CA ASP A 517 0.52 17.64 -10.17
C ASP A 517 -0.61 16.94 -10.95
N PHE A 518 -1.21 15.89 -10.40
CA PHE A 518 -2.31 15.15 -11.02
C PHE A 518 -3.31 14.63 -9.98
N VAL A 519 -4.60 14.86 -10.25
CA VAL A 519 -5.72 14.26 -9.53
C VAL A 519 -6.68 13.68 -10.56
N GLY A 520 -6.99 12.39 -10.44
CA GLY A 520 -7.90 11.74 -11.38
C GLY A 520 -8.01 10.23 -11.18
N THR A 521 -8.99 9.64 -11.86
CA THR A 521 -9.27 8.20 -11.81
C THR A 521 -8.47 7.47 -12.86
N LEU A 522 -7.64 6.53 -12.42
CA LEU A 522 -6.78 5.69 -13.25
C LEU A 522 -6.98 4.19 -12.96
N ASP A 523 -7.51 3.87 -11.79
CA ASP A 523 -7.72 2.51 -11.31
C ASP A 523 -9.17 2.12 -11.43
N TYR A 524 -9.41 0.87 -11.82
CA TYR A 524 -10.77 0.37 -12.02
C TYR A 524 -10.91 -1.08 -11.56
N ILE A 525 -12.13 -1.45 -11.17
CA ILE A 525 -12.58 -2.84 -11.04
C ILE A 525 -13.79 -2.99 -11.97
N PHE A 526 -13.58 -3.54 -13.16
CA PHE A 526 -14.67 -3.91 -14.06
C PHE A 526 -15.11 -5.35 -13.79
N TYR A 527 -16.40 -5.64 -13.97
CA TYR A 527 -16.94 -6.98 -13.78
C TYR A 527 -18.00 -7.33 -14.83
N SER A 528 -18.16 -8.62 -15.14
CA SER A 528 -19.22 -9.12 -16.03
C SER A 528 -20.59 -9.06 -15.33
N ALA A 529 -21.43 -8.11 -15.71
CA ALA A 529 -22.68 -7.78 -15.01
C ALA A 529 -23.85 -8.75 -15.26
N ASP A 530 -23.70 -9.68 -16.20
CA ASP A 530 -24.61 -10.79 -16.45
C ASP A 530 -24.41 -11.97 -15.48
N LEU A 531 -23.25 -12.04 -14.81
CA LEU A 531 -22.88 -13.14 -13.91
C LEU A 531 -22.60 -12.69 -12.47
N LEU A 532 -22.36 -11.40 -12.24
CA LEU A 532 -22.07 -10.85 -10.92
C LEU A 532 -22.95 -9.63 -10.63
N THR A 533 -23.23 -9.39 -9.35
CA THR A 533 -23.74 -8.12 -8.85
C THR A 533 -22.76 -7.54 -7.83
N VAL A 534 -22.68 -6.22 -7.75
CA VAL A 534 -21.92 -5.52 -6.71
C VAL A 534 -22.82 -5.37 -5.49
N ALA A 535 -22.42 -5.96 -4.37
CA ALA A 535 -23.11 -5.84 -3.10
C ALA A 535 -22.66 -4.62 -2.31
N SER A 536 -21.34 -4.40 -2.25
CA SER A 536 -20.76 -3.36 -1.40
C SER A 536 -19.49 -2.78 -2.03
N LEU A 537 -19.17 -1.53 -1.73
CA LEU A 537 -18.02 -0.80 -2.26
C LEU A 537 -17.27 -0.08 -1.14
N LEU A 538 -15.95 -0.07 -1.20
CA LEU A 538 -15.14 0.69 -0.24
C LEU A 538 -15.31 2.18 -0.46
N GLU A 539 -15.64 2.89 0.62
CA GLU A 539 -15.98 4.30 0.68
C GLU A 539 -15.06 5.18 -0.19
N LEU A 540 -15.60 6.00 -1.09
CA LEU A 540 -14.80 7.01 -1.79
C LEU A 540 -14.30 8.08 -0.82
N LEU A 541 -13.11 8.64 -1.03
CA LEU A 541 -12.56 9.68 -0.17
C LEU A 541 -12.91 11.08 -0.66
N ASP A 542 -12.74 12.06 0.22
CA ASP A 542 -12.86 13.49 -0.09
C ASP A 542 -11.48 14.07 -0.42
N GLU A 543 -11.38 14.83 -1.51
CA GLU A 543 -10.10 15.37 -1.99
C GLU A 543 -9.51 16.37 -0.98
N GLU A 544 -10.32 17.28 -0.44
CA GLU A 544 -9.87 18.30 0.51
C GLU A 544 -9.26 17.64 1.76
N SER A 545 -9.88 16.57 2.24
CA SER A 545 -9.40 15.78 3.36
C SER A 545 -8.07 15.08 3.06
N LEU A 546 -7.88 14.53 1.85
CA LEU A 546 -6.64 13.87 1.44
C LEU A 546 -5.49 14.85 1.21
N ARG A 547 -5.81 16.04 0.69
CA ARG A 547 -4.82 17.07 0.34
C ARG A 547 -4.57 18.07 1.46
N LYS A 548 -5.19 17.89 2.64
CA LYS A 548 -5.04 18.77 3.80
C LYS A 548 -3.59 19.10 4.13
N ASP A 549 -2.70 18.12 4.01
CA ASP A 549 -1.27 18.28 4.30
C ASP A 549 -0.39 18.38 3.03
N THR A 550 -0.89 18.01 1.83
CA THR A 550 -0.37 18.33 0.47
C THR A 550 -1.02 17.45 -0.62
N ALA A 551 -0.62 16.17 -0.68
CA ALA A 551 -1.02 15.16 -1.66
C ALA A 551 -0.58 13.76 -1.18
N LEU A 552 -0.70 12.73 -2.02
CA LEU A 552 -0.25 11.37 -1.76
C LEU A 552 1.03 11.03 -2.55
N PRO A 553 1.95 10.20 -2.03
CA PRO A 553 1.93 9.60 -0.70
C PRO A 553 2.18 10.66 0.40
N SER A 554 1.87 10.30 1.64
CA SER A 554 2.03 11.15 2.80
C SER A 554 2.33 10.29 4.04
N PRO A 555 2.63 10.89 5.20
CA PRO A 555 2.76 10.13 6.46
C PRO A 555 1.58 9.20 6.73
N GLY A 556 0.36 9.58 6.34
CA GLY A 556 -0.84 8.76 6.49
C GLY A 556 -1.12 7.78 5.34
N TRP A 557 -0.48 7.94 4.17
CA TRP A 557 -0.83 7.18 2.97
C TRP A 557 0.43 6.71 2.23
N SER A 558 0.59 5.41 2.08
CA SER A 558 1.84 4.78 1.61
C SER A 558 1.90 4.52 0.10
N SER A 559 0.94 5.06 -0.65
CA SER A 559 0.89 5.08 -2.11
C SER A 559 0.32 6.43 -2.56
N ASP A 560 0.62 6.84 -3.79
CA ASP A 560 -0.04 7.94 -4.48
C ASP A 560 -1.44 7.59 -5.01
N HIS A 561 -1.79 6.31 -4.99
CA HIS A 561 -3.11 5.79 -5.29
C HIS A 561 -3.88 5.39 -4.02
N ILE A 562 -5.20 5.28 -4.12
CA ILE A 562 -6.07 4.73 -3.08
C ILE A 562 -6.53 3.32 -3.46
N ALA A 563 -6.69 2.44 -2.47
CA ALA A 563 -7.21 1.10 -2.72
C ALA A 563 -8.67 1.16 -3.20
N LEU A 564 -9.02 0.35 -4.20
CA LEU A 564 -10.39 0.03 -4.57
C LEU A 564 -10.76 -1.32 -4.00
N LEU A 565 -11.98 -1.47 -3.51
CA LEU A 565 -12.47 -2.76 -2.99
C LEU A 565 -13.97 -2.87 -3.23
N ALA A 566 -14.38 -4.01 -3.77
CA ALA A 566 -15.78 -4.32 -4.05
C ALA A 566 -16.13 -5.71 -3.53
N GLU A 567 -17.32 -5.86 -2.97
CA GLU A 567 -17.95 -7.15 -2.67
C GLU A 567 -18.89 -7.52 -3.81
N PHE A 568 -18.72 -8.73 -4.35
CA PHE A 568 -19.54 -9.28 -5.41
C PHE A 568 -20.37 -10.46 -4.92
N ARG A 569 -21.50 -10.70 -5.59
CA ARG A 569 -22.27 -11.95 -5.49
C ARG A 569 -22.46 -12.54 -6.87
N CYS A 570 -22.38 -13.87 -6.99
CA CYS A 570 -22.71 -14.54 -8.23
C CYS A 570 -24.23 -14.57 -8.47
N GLN A 571 -24.64 -14.30 -9.70
CA GLN A 571 -26.03 -14.43 -10.13
C GLN A 571 -26.31 -15.90 -10.46
N ASN A 572 -27.38 -16.46 -9.89
CA ASN A 572 -27.91 -17.74 -10.35
C ASN A 572 -28.61 -17.49 -11.69
N LYS A 573 -28.13 -18.06 -12.80
CA LYS A 573 -28.89 -18.07 -14.06
C LYS A 573 -30.18 -18.87 -13.83
N SER A 574 -31.28 -18.18 -13.57
CA SER A 574 -32.62 -18.75 -13.72
C SER A 574 -32.87 -18.89 -15.22
N TRP A 575 -32.75 -20.11 -15.74
CA TRP A 575 -33.15 -20.43 -17.10
C TRP A 575 -34.66 -20.22 -17.18
N HIS A 576 -35.10 -19.24 -17.97
CA HIS A 576 -36.48 -19.08 -18.39
C HIS A 576 -36.74 -19.84 -19.69
#